data_AF-A0A353DK87-F1
#
_entry.id   AF-A0A353DK87-F1
#
_cell.length_a   1.000
_cell.length_b   1.000
_cell.length_c   1.000
_cell.angle_alpha   90.00
_cell.angle_beta   90.00
_cell.angle_gamma   90.00
#
_symmetry.space_group_name_H-M   'P 1'
#
loop_
_entity.id
_entity.type
_entity.pdbx_description
1 polymer ?
#
loop_
_entity_poly.entity_id
_entity_poly.type
_entity_poly.pdbx_seq_one_letter_code
_entity_poly.pdbx_strand_id
1 'polypeptide(L)'
;LVGVMGFIACFAFSLGPVMWVMLSEMYPNKIRGMAIGCVGLINSFTAWLVTQVFPWELSNLGNSTTFYIFGGFALVGFFLLFKILPETKGKTLEQLESELVKS
;
A
#
# COMPACT_ATOMS: atom_id res chain seq x y z
N LEU A 1 -5.89 12.14 -20.04
CA LEU A 1 -6.25 12.92 -18.82
C LEU A 1 -7.39 12.29 -18.03
N VAL A 2 -8.56 12.05 -18.62
CA VAL A 2 -9.73 11.49 -17.89
C VAL A 2 -9.43 10.13 -17.24
N GLY A 3 -8.76 9.21 -17.94
CA GLY A 3 -8.38 7.91 -17.36
C GLY A 3 -7.42 8.00 -16.17
N VAL A 4 -6.47 8.95 -16.21
CA VAL A 4 -5.53 9.19 -15.10
C VAL A 4 -6.26 9.80 -13.90
N MET A 5 -7.16 10.76 -14.15
CA MET A 5 -7.99 11.36 -13.09
C MET A 5 -8.93 10.34 -12.43
N GLY A 6 -9.55 9.46 -13.22
CA GLY A 6 -10.37 8.36 -12.70
C GLY A 6 -9.57 7.37 -11.86
N PHE A 7 -8.38 6.99 -12.32
CA PHE A 7 -7.47 6.14 -11.55
C PHE A 7 -7.07 6.78 -10.20
N ILE A 8 -6.67 8.06 -10.22
CA ILE A 8 -6.33 8.79 -9.00
C ILE A 8 -7.53 8.88 -8.04
N ALA A 9 -8.73 9.14 -8.56
CA ALA A 9 -9.94 9.18 -7.73
C ALA A 9 -10.23 7.83 -7.07
N CYS A 10 -10.20 6.73 -7.83
CA CYS A 10 -10.37 5.38 -7.28
C CYS A 10 -9.30 5.05 -6.23
N PHE A 11 -8.05 5.43 -6.48
CA PHE A 11 -6.94 5.22 -5.56
C PHE A 11 -7.10 6.02 -4.26
N ALA A 12 -7.54 7.27 -4.36
CA ALA A 12 -7.77 8.16 -3.22
C ALA A 12 -8.91 7.66 -2.31
N PHE A 13 -9.94 7.01 -2.87
CA PHE A 13 -11.02 6.41 -2.07
C PHE A 13 -10.70 5.03 -1.51
N SER A 14 -9.81 4.27 -2.17
CA SER A 14 -9.49 2.90 -1.80
C SER A 14 -8.15 2.81 -1.08
N LEU A 15 -7.06 2.63 -1.84
CA LEU A 15 -5.77 2.19 -1.30
C LEU A 15 -5.15 3.18 -0.31
N GLY A 16 -5.34 4.48 -0.50
CA GLY A 16 -4.81 5.51 0.40
C GLY A 16 -5.32 5.35 1.84
N PRO A 17 -6.60 5.67 2.11
CA PRO A 17 -7.14 5.61 3.47
C PRO A 17 -7.28 4.18 4.00
N VAL A 18 -7.65 3.20 3.15
CA VAL A 18 -7.90 1.82 3.61
C VAL A 18 -6.62 1.16 4.15
N MET A 19 -5.46 1.39 3.53
CA MET A 19 -4.20 0.82 4.01
C MET A 19 -3.88 1.31 5.44
N TRP A 20 -3.99 2.63 5.68
CA TRP A 20 -3.70 3.19 7.00
C TRP A 20 -4.71 2.78 8.06
N VAL A 21 -5.98 2.66 7.70
CA VAL A 21 -7.03 2.15 8.59
C VAL A 21 -6.73 0.71 8.99
N MET A 22 -6.45 -0.19 8.03
CA MET A 22 -6.16 -1.59 8.36
C MET A 22 -4.89 -1.76 9.18
N LEU A 23 -3.83 -0.97 8.92
CA LEU A 23 -2.65 -0.99 9.78
C LEU A 23 -3.01 -0.61 11.23
N SER A 24 -3.92 0.35 11.41
CA SER A 24 -4.40 0.69 12.75
C SER A 24 -5.26 -0.41 13.38
N GLU A 25 -5.96 -1.23 12.60
CA GLU A 25 -6.78 -2.34 13.10
C GLU A 25 -5.95 -3.60 13.41
N MET A 26 -4.89 -3.86 12.63
CA MET A 26 -4.08 -5.08 12.71
C MET A 26 -3.09 -5.06 13.88
N TYR A 27 -2.64 -3.87 14.31
CA TYR A 27 -1.64 -3.75 15.38
C TYR A 27 -2.26 -3.49 16.77
N PRO A 28 -1.83 -4.25 17.81
CA PRO A 28 -2.19 -4.01 19.20
C PRO A 28 -1.89 -2.59 19.65
N ASN A 29 -2.75 -2.02 20.49
CA ASN A 29 -2.60 -0.64 20.99
C ASN A 29 -1.21 -0.37 21.62
N LYS A 30 -0.58 -1.38 22.23
CA LYS A 30 0.75 -1.25 22.85
C LYS A 30 1.89 -1.01 21.86
N ILE A 31 1.82 -1.57 20.65
CA ILE A 31 2.89 -1.46 19.64
C ILE A 31 2.50 -0.64 18.42
N ARG A 32 1.23 -0.26 18.31
CA ARG A 32 0.66 0.45 17.15
C ARG A 32 1.45 1.68 16.75
N GLY A 33 1.83 2.54 17.70
CA GLY A 33 2.58 3.76 17.40
C GLY A 33 3.93 3.48 16.74
N MET A 34 4.66 2.49 17.26
CA MET A 34 5.96 2.07 16.71
C MET A 34 5.80 1.36 15.36
N ALA A 35 4.80 0.49 15.21
CA ALA A 35 4.52 -0.21 13.96
C ALA A 35 4.13 0.77 12.84
N ILE A 36 3.21 1.70 13.10
CA ILE A 36 2.82 2.74 12.13
C ILE A 36 4.02 3.63 11.79
N GLY A 37 4.87 3.97 12.76
CA GLY A 37 6.10 4.72 12.53
C GLY A 37 7.05 4.01 11.57
N CYS A 38 7.34 2.73 11.80
CA CYS A 38 8.17 1.92 10.92
C CYS A 38 7.58 1.80 9.50
N VAL A 39 6.27 1.56 9.38
CA VAL A 39 5.60 1.51 8.08
C VAL A 39 5.67 2.86 7.37
N GLY A 40 5.47 3.97 8.10
CA GLY A 40 5.63 5.33 7.58
C GLY A 40 7.03 5.61 7.06
N LEU A 41 8.07 5.12 7.74
CA LEU A 41 9.46 5.23 7.29
C LEU A 41 9.70 4.42 6.02
N ILE A 42 9.25 3.16 5.95
CA ILE A 42 9.40 2.32 4.76
C ILE A 42 8.66 2.93 3.57
N ASN A 43 7.43 3.43 3.79
CA ASN A 43 6.64 4.11 2.78
C ASN A 43 7.34 5.37 2.27
N SER A 44 7.83 6.21 3.17
CA SER A 44 8.55 7.44 2.82
C SER A 44 9.87 7.15 2.08
N PHE A 45 10.61 6.14 2.52
CA PHE A 45 11.84 5.71 1.87
C PHE A 45 11.59 5.17 0.46
N THR A 46 10.54 4.35 0.29
CA THR A 46 10.13 3.83 -1.02
C THR A 46 9.71 4.97 -1.94
N ALA A 47 8.91 5.93 -1.45
CA ALA A 47 8.52 7.10 -2.22
C ALA A 47 9.72 7.95 -2.66
N TRP A 48 10.69 8.14 -1.76
CA TRP A 48 11.94 8.81 -2.08
C TRP A 48 12.73 8.06 -3.16
N LEU A 49 12.88 6.74 -3.04
CA LEU A 49 13.57 5.90 -4.02
C LEU A 49 12.90 5.97 -5.40
N VAL A 50 11.57 5.84 -5.46
CA VAL A 50 10.80 5.97 -6.71
C VAL A 50 11.02 7.34 -7.34
N THR A 51 11.03 8.41 -6.55
CA THR A 51 11.27 9.78 -7.06
C THR A 51 12.67 9.94 -7.66
N GLN A 52 13.67 9.20 -7.18
CA GLN A 52 15.03 9.21 -7.74
C GLN A 52 15.15 8.35 -9.00
N VAL A 53 14.49 7.20 -9.03
CA VAL A 53 14.56 6.24 -10.14
C VAL A 53 13.71 6.68 -11.34
N PHE A 54 12.55 7.30 -11.08
CA PHE A 54 11.57 7.66 -12.11
C PHE A 54 12.14 8.57 -13.22
N PRO A 55 12.90 9.64 -12.93
CA PRO A 55 13.52 10.47 -13.98
C PRO A 55 14.51 9.69 -14.85
N TRP A 56 15.28 8.78 -14.23
CA TRP A 56 16.24 7.94 -14.96
C TRP A 56 15.52 6.96 -15.89
N GLU A 57 14.45 6.32 -15.42
CA GLU A 57 13.63 5.43 -16.25
C GLU A 57 12.99 6.22 -17.40
N LEU A 58 12.46 7.41 -17.13
CA LEU A 58 11.82 8.24 -18.15
C LEU A 58 12.80 8.62 -19.27
N SER A 59 14.05 8.94 -18.90
CA SER A 59 15.10 9.35 -19.85
C SER A 59 15.67 8.18 -20.66
N ASN A 60 15.69 6.96 -20.13
CA ASN A 60 16.36 5.81 -20.78
C ASN A 60 15.37 4.82 -21.42
N LEU A 61 14.23 4.57 -20.78
CA LEU A 61 13.23 3.58 -21.21
C LEU A 61 12.04 4.20 -21.94
N GLY A 62 11.86 5.51 -21.79
CA GLY A 62 10.76 6.28 -22.36
C GLY A 62 9.44 6.10 -21.61
N ASN A 63 8.55 7.10 -21.75
CA ASN A 63 7.31 7.22 -20.98
C ASN A 63 6.47 5.94 -20.96
N SER A 64 6.24 5.32 -22.12
CA SER A 64 5.33 4.17 -22.21
C SER A 64 5.84 2.97 -21.42
N THR A 65 7.14 2.66 -21.52
CA THR A 65 7.76 1.52 -20.84
C THR A 65 7.74 1.72 -19.32
N THR A 66 8.09 2.92 -18.86
CA THR A 66 8.05 3.28 -17.43
C THR A 66 6.64 3.08 -16.85
N PHE A 67 5.59 3.59 -17.51
CA PHE A 67 4.22 3.39 -17.02
C PHE A 67 3.77 1.93 -17.00
N TYR A 68 4.20 1.11 -17.97
CA TYR A 68 3.92 -0.33 -17.95
C TYR A 68 4.62 -1.05 -16.80
N ILE A 69 5.86 -0.67 -16.45
CA ILE A 69 6.59 -1.22 -15.31
C ILE A 69 5.86 -0.92 -14.01
N PHE A 70 5.51 0.35 -13.76
CA PHE A 70 4.74 0.75 -12.57
C PHE A 70 3.35 0.09 -12.53
N GLY A 71 2.67 -0.02 -13.68
CA GLY A 71 1.41 -0.75 -13.79
C GLY A 71 1.55 -2.23 -13.43
N GLY A 72 2.63 -2.88 -13.88
CA GLY A 72 2.96 -4.25 -13.52
C GLY A 72 3.20 -4.43 -12.03
N PHE A 73 4.00 -3.55 -11.42
CA PHE A 73 4.22 -3.56 -9.96
C PHE A 73 2.91 -3.35 -9.18
N ALA A 74 2.04 -2.45 -9.65
CA ALA A 74 0.74 -2.23 -9.02
C ALA A 74 -0.17 -3.48 -9.10
N LEU A 75 -0.18 -4.18 -10.23
CA LEU A 75 -0.95 -5.43 -10.37
C LEU A 75 -0.41 -6.54 -9.48
N VAL A 76 0.92 -6.74 -9.45
CA VAL A 76 1.56 -7.72 -8.57
C VAL A 76 1.28 -7.39 -7.10
N GLY A 77 1.43 -6.12 -6.71
CA GLY A 77 1.11 -5.64 -5.37
C GLY A 77 -0.36 -5.88 -5.00
N PHE A 78 -1.28 -5.61 -5.92
CA PHE A 78 -2.70 -5.87 -5.72
C PHE A 78 -2.99 -7.36 -5.49
N PHE A 79 -2.44 -8.26 -6.32
CA PHE A 79 -2.63 -9.70 -6.16
C PHE A 79 -2.03 -10.24 -4.86
N LEU A 80 -0.85 -9.75 -4.48
CA LEU A 80 -0.22 -10.12 -3.21
C LEU A 80 -1.05 -9.66 -2.02
N LEU A 81 -1.52 -8.40 -2.03
CA LEU A 81 -2.42 -7.90 -1.00
C LEU A 81 -3.71 -8.72 -0.95
N PHE A 82 -4.34 -8.98 -2.09
CA PHE A 82 -5.58 -9.77 -2.14
C PHE A 82 -5.42 -11.19 -1.56
N LYS A 83 -4.23 -11.80 -1.70
CA LYS A 83 -3.97 -13.15 -1.18
C LYS A 83 -3.50 -13.18 0.28
N ILE A 84 -2.66 -12.23 0.68
CA ILE A 84 -2.03 -12.20 2.01
C ILE A 84 -2.96 -11.58 3.05
N LEU A 85 -3.78 -10.63 2.62
CA LEU A 85 -4.51 -9.78 3.55
C LEU A 85 -5.79 -10.50 4.02
N PRO A 86 -5.87 -10.91 5.29
CA PRO A 86 -7.06 -11.55 5.82
C PRO A 86 -8.19 -10.53 5.87
N GLU A 87 -9.41 -10.94 5.53
CA GLU A 87 -10.56 -10.04 5.52
C GLU A 87 -10.82 -9.48 6.94
N THR A 88 -10.39 -8.25 7.20
CA THR A 88 -10.57 -7.57 8.50
C THR A 88 -11.97 -6.97 8.65
N LYS A 89 -12.73 -6.91 7.56
CA LYS A 89 -14.02 -6.22 7.49
C LYS A 89 -15.07 -6.91 8.36
N GLY A 90 -15.51 -6.23 9.41
CA GLY A 90 -16.61 -6.68 10.28
C GLY A 90 -16.19 -7.53 11.49
N LYS A 91 -14.88 -7.69 11.74
CA LYS A 91 -14.35 -8.31 12.96
C LYS A 91 -14.01 -7.23 14.00
N THR A 92 -14.26 -7.52 15.28
CA THR A 92 -13.81 -6.61 16.34
C THR A 92 -12.30 -6.69 16.51
N LEU A 93 -11.66 -5.60 16.94
CA LEU A 93 -10.21 -5.52 17.19
C LEU A 93 -9.72 -6.66 18.12
N GLU A 94 -10.54 -7.04 19.11
CA GLU A 94 -10.24 -8.12 20.07
C GLU A 94 -10.29 -9.51 19.42
N GLN A 95 -11.20 -9.74 18.45
CA GLN A 95 -11.26 -10.99 17.69
C GLN A 95 -10.04 -11.14 16.77
N LEU A 96 -9.62 -10.06 16.11
CA LEU A 96 -8.43 -10.04 15.26
C LEU A 96 -7.14 -10.28 16.07
N GLU A 97 -7.00 -9.64 17.24
CA GLU A 97 -5.88 -9.94 18.15
C GLU A 97 -5.87 -11.42 18.57
N SER A 98 -7.04 -12.00 18.88
CA SER A 98 -7.13 -13.41 19.29
C SER A 98 -6.80 -14.42 18.18
N GLU A 99 -7.11 -14.10 16.92
CA GLU A 99 -6.79 -14.94 15.75
C GLU A 99 -5.31 -14.79 15.35
N LEU A 100 -4.77 -13.56 15.32
CA LEU A 100 -3.39 -13.29 14.89
C LEU A 100 -2.34 -13.70 15.93
N VAL A 101 -2.67 -13.70 17.23
CA VAL A 101 -1.74 -14.15 18.30
C VAL A 101 -1.70 -15.68 18.42
N LYS A 102 -2.67 -16.39 17.85
CA LYS A 102 -2.78 -17.86 17.94
C LYS A 102 -2.21 -18.61 16.73
N SER A 103 -1.76 -17.90 15.69
CA SER A 103 -1.06 -18.45 14.52
C SER A 103 0.43 -18.16 14.57
#